data_AF-S3ZR98-F1
#
_entry.id   AF-S3ZR98-F1
#
_cell.length_a   1.000
_cell.length_b   1.000
_cell.length_c   1.000
_cell.angle_alpha   90.00
_cell.angle_beta   90.00
_cell.angle_gamma   90.00
#
_symmetry.space_group_name_H-M   'P 1'
#
loop_
_entity.id
_entity.type
_entity.pdbx_description
1 polymer ?
#
loop_
_entity_poly.entity_id
_entity_poly.type
_entity_poly.pdbx_seq_one_letter_code
_entity_poly.pdbx_strand_id
1 'polypeptide(L)'
;MDAMRLIEASRCALARSQEPAAIVAEVWQSQALAQAIGSRLAVAGPPELRGEALGLSELSGRGCAVLPHPPSEAEEIRAAGLTGIGDAHDTLLGLGALLGEVGIALVTVAMGADDEGVYWQCMEAIDAADESRDRVLEMLRRLAARSGGGALDRGRGDQNSPSGV
;
A
#
# COMPACT_ATOMS: atom_id res chain seq x y z
N MET A 1 3.93 -13.44 -9.51
CA MET A 1 3.22 -12.35 -10.21
C MET A 1 3.79 -11.01 -9.73
N ASP A 2 3.79 -9.99 -10.58
CA ASP A 2 4.26 -8.64 -10.25
C ASP A 2 3.25 -7.87 -9.39
N ALA A 3 3.74 -6.99 -8.51
CA ALA A 3 2.92 -6.20 -7.60
C ALA A 3 1.85 -5.35 -8.31
N MET A 4 2.20 -4.69 -9.42
CA MET A 4 1.25 -3.83 -10.13
C MET A 4 0.09 -4.62 -10.73
N ARG A 5 0.37 -5.82 -11.26
CA ARG A 5 -0.68 -6.71 -11.77
C ARG A 5 -1.66 -7.14 -10.68
N LEU A 6 -1.17 -7.41 -9.47
CA LEU A 6 -2.02 -7.76 -8.34
C LEU A 6 -2.85 -6.57 -7.87
N ILE A 7 -2.25 -5.37 -7.83
CA ILE A 7 -2.96 -4.13 -7.51
C ILE A 7 -4.10 -3.89 -8.51
N GLU A 8 -3.82 -3.97 -9.81
CA GLU A 8 -4.84 -3.80 -10.86
C GLU A 8 -5.94 -4.84 -10.75
N ALA A 9 -5.59 -6.11 -10.49
CA ALA A 9 -6.56 -7.17 -10.28
C ALA A 9 -7.47 -6.87 -9.06
N SER A 10 -6.90 -6.38 -7.95
CA SER A 10 -7.64 -5.95 -6.76
C SER A 10 -8.58 -4.80 -7.04
N ARG A 11 -8.11 -3.76 -7.73
CA ARG A 11 -8.95 -2.61 -8.11
C ARG A 11 -10.11 -3.02 -9.01
N CYS A 12 -9.84 -3.83 -10.03
CA CYS A 12 -10.87 -4.32 -10.94
C CYS A 12 -11.90 -5.23 -10.24
N ALA A 13 -11.47 -6.05 -9.28
CA ALA A 13 -12.37 -6.91 -8.55
C ALA A 13 -13.25 -6.10 -7.57
N LEU A 14 -12.64 -5.18 -6.81
CA LEU A 14 -13.35 -4.25 -5.93
C LEU A 14 -14.39 -3.41 -6.69
N ALA A 15 -14.03 -2.88 -7.87
CA ALA A 15 -14.94 -2.10 -8.70
C ALA A 15 -16.13 -2.89 -9.27
N ARG A 16 -16.03 -4.22 -9.35
CA ARG A 16 -17.12 -5.10 -9.79
C ARG A 16 -17.97 -5.62 -8.63
N SER A 17 -17.48 -5.53 -7.40
CA SER A 17 -18.21 -5.97 -6.21
C SER A 17 -19.36 -5.02 -5.91
N GLN A 18 -20.59 -5.56 -5.90
CA GLN A 18 -21.80 -4.80 -5.56
C GLN A 18 -22.41 -5.23 -4.22
N GLU A 19 -22.19 -6.49 -3.85
CA GLU A 19 -22.69 -7.04 -2.59
C GLU A 19 -21.74 -6.67 -1.43
N PRO A 20 -22.26 -6.26 -0.25
CA PRO A 20 -21.43 -5.89 0.89
C PRO A 20 -20.40 -6.94 1.30
N ALA A 21 -20.78 -8.23 1.28
CA ALA A 21 -19.87 -9.33 1.61
C ALA A 21 -18.73 -9.47 0.58
N ALA A 22 -19.01 -9.27 -0.71
CA ALA A 22 -18.00 -9.28 -1.76
C ALA A 22 -17.05 -8.08 -1.65
N ILE A 23 -17.57 -6.90 -1.27
CA ILE A 23 -16.75 -5.73 -1.00
C ILE A 23 -15.81 -6.00 0.17
N VAL A 24 -16.31 -6.55 1.28
CA VAL A 24 -15.49 -6.88 2.47
C VAL A 24 -14.38 -7.88 2.12
N ALA A 25 -14.68 -8.91 1.32
CA ALA A 25 -13.66 -9.87 0.87
C ALA A 25 -12.57 -9.21 0.01
N GLU A 26 -12.96 -8.33 -0.92
CA GLU A 26 -12.01 -7.60 -1.77
C GLU A 26 -11.16 -6.59 -0.99
N VAL A 27 -11.74 -5.95 0.02
CA VAL A 27 -11.02 -5.09 0.97
C VAL A 27 -9.99 -5.91 1.74
N TRP A 28 -10.38 -7.07 2.26
CA TRP A 28 -9.45 -7.95 2.98
C TRP A 28 -8.27 -8.37 2.08
N GLN A 29 -8.54 -8.76 0.83
CA GLN A 29 -7.50 -9.12 -0.15
C GLN A 29 -6.56 -7.94 -0.44
N SER A 30 -7.11 -6.73 -0.48
CA SER A 30 -6.33 -5.51 -0.72
C SER A 30 -5.42 -5.15 0.46
N GLN A 31 -5.91 -5.33 1.69
CA GLN A 31 -5.12 -5.18 2.91
C GLN A 31 -4.02 -6.25 2.99
N ALA A 32 -4.32 -7.51 2.68
CA ALA A 32 -3.33 -8.58 2.63
C ALA A 32 -2.23 -8.29 1.58
N LEU A 33 -2.60 -7.73 0.43
CA LEU A 33 -1.65 -7.30 -0.58
C LEU A 33 -0.78 -6.13 -0.11
N ALA A 34 -1.37 -5.13 0.54
CA ALA A 34 -0.66 -4.00 1.13
C ALA A 34 0.38 -4.48 2.17
N GLN A 35 -0.02 -5.41 3.04
CA GLN A 35 0.86 -6.05 4.02
C GLN A 35 2.04 -6.76 3.34
N ALA A 36 1.77 -7.58 2.31
CA ALA A 36 2.80 -8.32 1.59
C ALA A 36 3.78 -7.40 0.84
N ILE A 37 3.29 -6.29 0.28
CA ILE A 37 4.14 -5.26 -0.35
C ILE A 37 5.00 -4.56 0.71
N GLY A 38 4.42 -4.15 1.83
CA GLY A 38 5.14 -3.54 2.96
C GLY A 38 6.25 -4.45 3.50
N SER A 39 5.93 -5.70 3.80
CA SER A 39 6.90 -6.71 4.24
C SER A 39 8.07 -6.88 3.26
N ARG A 40 7.80 -6.91 1.95
CA ARG A 40 8.85 -7.03 0.94
C ARG A 40 9.71 -5.77 0.81
N LEU A 41 9.11 -4.58 0.88
CA LEU A 41 9.86 -3.31 0.88
C LEU A 41 10.72 -3.18 2.14
N ALA A 42 10.26 -3.68 3.29
CA ALA A 42 11.04 -3.68 4.52
C ALA A 42 12.32 -4.54 4.41
N VAL A 43 12.25 -5.68 3.71
CA VAL A 43 13.37 -6.60 3.55
C VAL A 43 14.28 -6.20 2.39
N ALA A 44 13.71 -5.96 1.21
CA ALA A 44 14.44 -5.81 -0.05
C ALA A 44 14.42 -4.38 -0.62
N GLY A 45 13.61 -3.49 -0.04
CA GLY A 45 13.49 -2.11 -0.51
C GLY A 45 14.62 -1.20 -0.05
N PRO A 46 14.62 0.06 -0.52
CA PRO A 46 15.57 1.08 -0.11
C PRO A 46 15.59 1.27 1.41
N PRO A 47 16.76 1.49 2.02
CA PRO A 47 16.89 1.58 3.47
C PRO A 47 16.02 2.70 4.08
N GLU A 48 15.78 3.79 3.35
CA GLU A 48 14.98 4.93 3.80
C GLU A 48 13.48 4.60 3.94
N LEU A 49 13.03 3.56 3.24
CA LEU A 49 11.63 3.13 3.25
C LEU A 49 11.34 2.07 4.31
N ARG A 50 12.36 1.38 4.83
CA ARG A 50 12.16 0.19 5.68
C ARG A 50 11.29 0.44 6.90
N GLY A 51 11.47 1.59 7.57
CA GLY A 51 10.66 1.96 8.73
C GLY A 51 9.17 2.12 8.39
N GLU A 52 8.86 2.85 7.33
CA GLU A 52 7.46 3.03 6.89
C GLU A 52 6.89 1.76 6.26
N ALA A 53 7.72 0.94 5.63
CA ALA A 53 7.31 -0.33 5.04
C ALA A 53 6.95 -1.37 6.11
N LEU A 54 7.68 -1.39 7.24
CA LEU A 54 7.30 -2.16 8.42
C LEU A 54 5.97 -1.66 9.00
N GLY A 55 5.84 -0.33 9.19
CA GLY A 55 4.60 0.29 9.65
C GLY A 55 3.42 -0.09 8.75
N LEU A 56 3.56 0.04 7.42
CA LEU A 56 2.55 -0.40 6.46
C LEU A 56 2.17 -1.87 6.66
N SER A 57 3.15 -2.76 6.84
CA SER A 57 2.88 -4.18 7.06
C SER A 57 2.08 -4.45 8.33
N GLU A 58 2.36 -3.73 9.41
CA GLU A 58 1.65 -3.88 10.69
C GLU A 58 0.22 -3.32 10.60
N LEU A 59 0.07 -2.12 10.02
CA LEU A 59 -1.22 -1.44 9.82
C LEU A 59 -2.17 -2.28 8.98
N SER A 60 -1.71 -2.77 7.83
CA SER A 60 -2.55 -3.57 6.94
C SER A 60 -2.89 -4.95 7.54
N GLY A 61 -2.03 -5.49 8.41
CA GLY A 61 -2.35 -6.69 9.19
C GLY A 61 -3.51 -6.48 10.18
N ARG A 62 -3.63 -5.28 10.77
CA ARG A 62 -4.79 -4.92 11.61
C ARG A 62 -6.09 -4.87 10.80
N GLY A 63 -6.06 -4.28 9.61
CA GLY A 63 -7.21 -4.26 8.70
C GLY A 63 -7.72 -5.67 8.33
N CYS A 64 -6.81 -6.63 8.16
CA CYS A 64 -7.17 -8.03 7.94
C CYS A 64 -7.77 -8.73 9.16
N ALA A 65 -7.43 -8.30 10.39
CA ALA A 65 -7.90 -8.91 11.63
C ALA A 65 -9.27 -8.39 12.09
N VAL A 66 -9.63 -7.16 11.72
CA VAL A 66 -10.92 -6.55 12.06
C VAL A 66 -12.05 -7.09 11.20
N LEU A 67 -11.80 -7.37 9.92
CA LEU A 67 -12.82 -7.83 8.99
C LEU A 67 -13.04 -9.34 9.15
N PRO A 68 -14.29 -9.81 9.34
CA PRO A 68 -14.59 -11.18 9.75
C PRO A 68 -14.42 -12.25 8.65
N HIS A 69 -13.87 -11.92 7.48
CA HIS A 69 -13.78 -12.87 6.37
C HIS A 69 -12.35 -12.97 5.79
N PRO A 70 -11.60 -14.05 6.08
CA PRO A 70 -10.66 -14.54 5.09
C PRO A 70 -11.48 -15.07 3.89
N PRO A 71 -11.03 -14.87 2.64
CA PRO A 71 -11.64 -15.56 1.50
C PRO A 71 -11.76 -17.05 1.84
N SER A 72 -12.92 -17.65 1.56
CA SER A 72 -13.10 -19.10 1.74
C SER A 72 -11.93 -19.85 1.09
N GLU A 73 -11.54 -21.02 1.61
CA GLU A 73 -10.36 -21.80 1.14
C GLU A 73 -10.30 -22.06 -0.38
N ALA A 74 -11.38 -21.80 -1.13
CA ALA A 74 -11.46 -21.84 -2.59
C ALA A 74 -10.88 -20.61 -3.31
N GLU A 75 -10.78 -19.44 -2.69
CA GLU A 75 -10.18 -18.24 -3.26
C GLU A 75 -8.76 -18.05 -2.72
N GLU A 76 -7.77 -18.37 -3.55
CA GLU A 76 -6.36 -18.16 -3.22
C GLU A 76 -6.11 -16.68 -2.84
N ILE A 77 -5.46 -16.47 -1.70
CA ILE A 77 -5.02 -15.14 -1.26
C ILE A 77 -4.12 -14.56 -2.34
N ARG A 78 -4.55 -13.49 -3.02
CA ARG A 78 -3.80 -12.90 -4.15
C ARG A 78 -2.41 -12.43 -3.74
N ALA A 79 -2.27 -11.99 -2.49
CA ALA A 79 -0.98 -11.61 -1.91
C ALA A 79 0.05 -12.76 -1.92
N ALA A 80 -0.39 -14.03 -1.86
CA ALA A 80 0.49 -15.19 -1.98
C ALA A 80 1.14 -15.31 -3.37
N GLY A 81 0.47 -14.80 -4.40
CA GLY A 81 0.99 -14.74 -5.77
C GLY A 81 2.05 -13.65 -5.99
N LEU A 82 2.30 -12.77 -5.02
CA LEU A 82 3.32 -11.73 -5.12
C LEU A 82 4.71 -12.40 -5.13
N THR A 83 5.51 -12.16 -6.18
CA THR A 83 6.87 -12.73 -6.31
C THR A 83 7.96 -11.67 -6.37
N GLY A 84 7.59 -10.43 -6.69
CA GLY A 84 8.52 -9.31 -6.78
C GLY A 84 7.80 -7.98 -6.69
N ILE A 85 8.55 -6.95 -6.31
CA ILE A 85 8.15 -5.56 -6.41
C ILE A 85 8.95 -5.00 -7.57
N GLY A 86 8.26 -4.57 -8.63
CA GLY A 86 8.87 -3.93 -9.79
C GLY A 86 9.42 -2.56 -9.44
N ASP A 87 9.00 -1.51 -10.14
CA ASP A 87 9.34 -0.15 -9.74
C ASP A 87 8.63 0.21 -8.42
N ALA A 88 9.41 0.59 -7.41
CA ALA A 88 8.88 0.87 -6.08
C ALA A 88 7.99 2.12 -6.05
N HIS A 89 8.30 3.14 -6.86
CA HIS A 89 7.51 4.36 -6.92
C HIS A 89 6.14 4.08 -7.55
N ASP A 90 6.11 3.41 -8.69
CA ASP A 90 4.86 3.07 -9.39
C ASP A 90 4.00 2.11 -8.57
N THR A 91 4.63 1.11 -7.92
CA THR A 91 3.94 0.19 -7.01
C THR A 91 3.28 0.93 -5.85
N LEU A 92 3.98 1.90 -5.24
CA LEU A 92 3.45 2.69 -4.14
C LEU A 92 2.31 3.62 -4.60
N LEU A 93 2.41 4.24 -5.78
CA LEU A 93 1.30 5.02 -6.35
C LEU A 93 0.06 4.16 -6.60
N GLY A 94 0.24 2.98 -7.20
CA GLY A 94 -0.85 2.03 -7.43
C GLY A 94 -1.49 1.57 -6.13
N LEU A 95 -0.67 1.27 -5.11
CA LEU A 95 -1.13 0.85 -3.80
C LEU A 95 -1.91 1.95 -3.08
N GLY A 96 -1.42 3.20 -3.13
CA GLY A 96 -2.11 4.35 -2.53
C GLY A 96 -3.48 4.62 -3.17
N ALA A 97 -3.61 4.39 -4.48
CA ALA A 97 -4.90 4.47 -5.18
C ALA A 97 -5.85 3.34 -4.73
N LEU A 98 -5.37 2.11 -4.67
CA LEU A 98 -6.16 0.96 -4.19
C LEU A 98 -6.66 1.17 -2.76
N LEU A 99 -5.81 1.66 -1.84
CA LEU A 99 -6.21 1.95 -0.46
C LEU A 99 -7.28 3.05 -0.38
N GLY A 100 -7.22 4.05 -1.26
CA GLY A 100 -8.28 5.05 -1.38
C GLY A 100 -9.61 4.46 -1.86
N GLU A 101 -9.57 3.57 -2.86
CA GLU A 101 -10.77 2.86 -3.36
C GLU A 101 -11.37 1.94 -2.28
N VAL A 102 -10.53 1.27 -1.49
CA VAL A 102 -10.92 0.47 -0.32
C VAL A 102 -11.70 1.32 0.69
N GLY A 103 -11.19 2.50 1.04
CA GLY A 103 -11.88 3.40 1.97
C GLY A 103 -13.27 3.80 1.47
N ILE A 104 -13.39 4.18 0.19
CA ILE A 104 -14.68 4.55 -0.42
C ILE A 104 -15.66 3.36 -0.42
N ALA A 105 -15.17 2.16 -0.75
CA ALA A 105 -16.00 0.96 -0.78
C ALA A 105 -16.53 0.60 0.63
N LEU A 106 -15.69 0.72 1.66
CA LEU A 106 -16.09 0.48 3.05
C LEU A 106 -17.11 1.51 3.56
N VAL A 107 -17.02 2.78 3.15
CA VAL A 107 -18.07 3.78 3.47
C VAL A 107 -19.42 3.31 2.93
N THR A 108 -19.45 2.74 1.72
CA THR A 108 -20.70 2.21 1.14
C THR A 108 -21.27 1.06 1.97
N VAL A 109 -20.41 0.14 2.44
CA VAL A 109 -20.83 -0.96 3.32
C VAL A 109 -21.33 -0.45 4.67
N ALA A 110 -20.61 0.50 5.29
CA ALA A 110 -20.98 1.09 6.58
C ALA A 110 -22.35 1.79 6.51
N MET A 111 -22.62 2.51 5.43
CA MET A 111 -23.90 3.21 5.24
C MET A 111 -25.10 2.26 5.07
N GLY A 112 -24.86 1.03 4.63
CA GLY A 112 -25.87 -0.03 4.52
C GLY A 112 -25.89 -1.01 5.69
N ALA A 113 -25.09 -0.77 6.73
CA ALA A 113 -25.02 -1.66 7.88
C ALA A 113 -26.20 -1.45 8.83
N ASP A 114 -27.07 -2.46 8.94
CA ASP A 114 -28.14 -2.49 9.95
C ASP A 114 -27.62 -2.87 11.34
N ASP A 115 -26.43 -3.47 11.40
CA ASP A 115 -25.76 -3.91 12.62
C ASP A 115 -24.65 -2.94 13.04
N GLU A 116 -24.72 -2.46 14.28
CA GLU A 116 -23.75 -1.50 14.85
C GLU A 116 -22.32 -2.08 14.89
N GLY A 117 -22.18 -3.40 15.06
CA GLY A 117 -20.90 -4.09 15.03
C GLY A 117 -20.26 -4.04 13.64
N VAL A 118 -21.04 -4.30 12.58
CA VAL A 118 -20.58 -4.19 11.19
C VAL A 118 -20.18 -2.74 10.85
N TYR A 119 -20.96 -1.75 11.30
CA TYR A 119 -20.60 -0.35 11.13
C TYR A 119 -19.24 -0.04 11.79
N TRP A 120 -19.03 -0.44 13.04
CA TRP A 120 -17.78 -0.18 13.75
C TRP A 120 -16.59 -0.89 13.11
N GLN A 121 -16.75 -2.15 12.69
CA GLN A 121 -15.72 -2.87 11.94
C GLN A 121 -15.33 -2.16 10.64
N CYS A 122 -16.31 -1.58 9.92
CA CYS A 122 -16.01 -0.79 8.73
C CYS A 122 -15.23 0.48 9.08
N MET A 123 -15.56 1.18 10.17
CA MET A 123 -14.84 2.38 10.59
C MET A 123 -13.37 2.08 10.93
N GLU A 124 -13.12 1.02 11.70
CA GLU A 124 -11.76 0.58 12.03
C GLU A 124 -10.98 0.14 10.78
N ALA A 125 -11.65 -0.52 9.82
CA ALA A 125 -11.01 -0.89 8.55
C ALA A 125 -10.72 0.31 7.64
N ILE A 126 -11.56 1.36 7.66
CA ILE A 126 -11.33 2.63 6.98
C ILE A 126 -10.12 3.34 7.58
N ASP A 127 -10.06 3.43 8.91
CA ASP A 127 -8.93 4.05 9.62
C ASP A 127 -7.62 3.34 9.29
N ALA A 128 -7.59 1.99 9.36
CA ALA A 128 -6.43 1.21 8.97
C ALA A 128 -6.01 1.43 7.50
N ALA A 129 -6.96 1.63 6.59
CA ALA A 129 -6.68 1.92 5.19
C ALA A 129 -6.09 3.33 4.99
N ASP A 130 -6.60 4.33 5.72
CA ASP A 130 -6.11 5.70 5.64
C ASP A 130 -4.72 5.83 6.26
N GLU A 131 -4.49 5.23 7.43
CA GLU A 131 -3.15 5.18 8.05
C GLU A 131 -2.15 4.44 7.13
N SER A 132 -2.55 3.34 6.50
CA SER A 132 -1.72 2.62 5.52
C SER A 132 -1.37 3.52 4.32
N ARG A 133 -2.34 4.29 3.83
CA ARG A 133 -2.17 5.22 2.72
C ARG A 133 -1.23 6.37 3.08
N ASP A 134 -1.30 6.87 4.30
CA ASP A 134 -0.36 7.89 4.81
C ASP A 134 1.08 7.38 4.83
N ARG A 135 1.30 6.11 5.21
CA ARG A 135 2.64 5.49 5.11
C ARG A 135 3.14 5.39 3.68
N VAL A 136 2.25 5.03 2.75
CA VAL A 136 2.56 5.01 1.32
C VAL A 136 2.97 6.40 0.81
N LEU A 137 2.21 7.44 1.18
CA LEU A 137 2.52 8.81 0.80
C LEU A 137 3.85 9.29 1.37
N GLU A 138 4.17 8.92 2.62
CA GLU A 138 5.46 9.24 3.23
C GLU A 138 6.62 8.52 2.52
N MET A 139 6.45 7.25 2.13
CA MET A 139 7.44 6.53 1.34
C MET A 139 7.70 7.20 -0.02
N LEU A 140 6.64 7.65 -0.70
CA LEU A 140 6.75 8.38 -1.97
C LEU A 140 7.52 9.70 -1.79
N ARG A 141 7.24 10.46 -0.72
CA ARG A 141 8.00 11.70 -0.41
C ARG A 141 9.48 11.42 -0.21
N ARG A 142 9.84 10.33 0.50
CA ARG A 142 11.24 9.94 0.72
C ARG A 142 11.95 9.54 -0.58
N LEU A 143 11.26 8.81 -1.47
CA LEU A 143 11.78 8.47 -2.79
C LEU A 143 12.06 9.73 -3.65
N ALA A 144 11.15 10.71 -3.61
CA ALA A 144 11.30 11.97 -4.32
C ALA A 144 12.48 12.80 -3.77
N ALA A 145 12.62 12.90 -2.44
CA ALA A 145 13.73 13.61 -1.79
C ALA A 145 15.10 13.05 -2.17
N ARG A 146 15.22 11.72 -2.25
CA ARG A 146 16.46 11.05 -2.71
C ARG A 146 16.80 11.39 -4.17
N SER A 147 15.79 11.43 -5.03
CA SER A 147 15.97 11.72 -6.46
C SER A 147 16.38 13.18 -6.71
N GLY A 148 15.94 14.12 -5.86
CA GLY A 148 16.34 15.53 -5.90
C GLY A 148 17.69 15.83 -5.24
N GLY A 149 18.07 15.09 -4.18
CA GLY A 149 19.30 15.30 -3.42
C GLY A 149 20.59 14.90 -4.16
N GLY A 150 20.52 13.98 -5.12
CA GLY A 150 21.68 13.54 -5.91
C GLY A 150 22.16 14.52 -6.98
N ALA A 151 21.36 15.54 -7.31
CA ALA A 151 21.69 16.51 -8.36
C ALA A 151 22.53 17.72 -7.85
N LEU A 152 22.52 17.98 -6.54
CA LEU A 152 23.17 19.18 -5.96
C LEU A 152 24.61 18.93 -5.46
N ASP A 153 25.09 17.68 -5.43
CA ASP A 153 26.44 17.34 -4.93
C ASP A 153 27.49 17.14 -6.04
N ARG A 154 27.12 17.24 -7.33
CA ARG A 154 28.06 17.00 -8.45
C ARG A 154 28.73 18.27 -9.02
N GLY A 155 28.68 19.39 -8.31
CA GLY A 155 29.07 20.71 -8.83
C GLY A 155 30.20 21.46 -8.11
N ARG A 156 30.87 20.89 -7.11
CA ARG A 156 31.93 21.59 -6.36
C ARG A 156 33.19 20.75 -6.20
N GLY A 157 33.97 20.67 -7.26
CA GLY A 157 35.27 20.03 -7.21
C GLY A 157 35.99 20.03 -8.55
N ASP A 158 36.32 21.21 -9.10
CA ASP A 158 37.65 21.45 -9.67
C ASP A 158 37.81 22.91 -10.10
N GLN A 159 38.35 23.72 -9.21
CA GLN A 159 39.08 24.94 -9.59
C GLN A 159 40.41 24.89 -8.85
N ASN A 160 41.22 23.88 -9.16
CA ASN A 160 42.63 23.94 -8.90
C ASN A 160 43.36 23.71 -10.21
N SER A 161 43.90 24.77 -10.79
CA SER A 161 45.13 24.65 -11.55
C SER A 161 45.91 25.97 -11.58
N PRO A 162 47.23 25.87 -11.68
CA PRO A 162 48.19 26.81 -11.12
C PRO A 162 48.77 27.70 -12.22
N SER A 163 49.22 28.90 -11.86
CA SER A 163 50.25 29.58 -12.64
C SER A 163 51.09 30.42 -11.70
N GLY A 164 52.32 29.95 -11.46
CA GLY A 164 53.43 30.87 -11.27
C GLY A 164 53.75 31.53 -12.61
N VAL A 165 54.03 32.83 -12.59
CA VAL A 165 55.37 33.42 -12.66
C VAL A 165 55.32 34.81 -12.04
#